data_AF-A0A2W6U4C0-F1
#
_entry.id   AF-A0A2W6U4C0-F1
#
_cell.length_a   1.000
_cell.length_b   1.000
_cell.length_c   1.000
_cell.angle_alpha   90.00
_cell.angle_beta   90.00
_cell.angle_gamma   90.00
#
_symmetry.space_group_name_H-M   'P 1'
#
loop_
_entity.id
_entity.type
_entity.pdbx_description
1 polymer ?
#
loop_
_entity_poly.entity_id
_entity_poly.type
_entity_poly.pdbx_seq_one_letter_code
_entity_poly.pdbx_strand_id
1 'polypeptide(L)'
;MSAATAVGAERAGAAPGAADAGGMPRAAAGALARLRERGMGATVLVAGISSAFGVLLLSATGYISAWAGSESALAGRTATIVIGMLSVLLIGVAVYVAAIVTANTFATIVAGRTRQIALLRLIGASAQSQRRAVAGQGAAVGAIGAVIGLVAGIVAAALLLQWADAALGISTGYQVLQPVLLLPAVVVCLTTWAGAWSGSRRVLSVTPLEAIAGAAPRTHEDVRGSKGRSITALVLSVAGAALLAGGVALGLRDPIGVVVAFFGGILSFTGLSLGAVVVMPPLLRLTGRMFGRSATARLAAENALRHP
;
A
#
# COMPACT_ATOMS: atom_id res chain seq x y z
N MET A 1 -29.53 61.79 16.58
CA MET A 1 -28.42 62.08 17.53
C MET A 1 -27.80 60.75 17.91
N SER A 2 -26.52 60.42 17.80
CA SER A 2 -25.27 61.02 17.30
C SER A 2 -24.26 59.85 17.43
N ALA A 3 -23.50 59.42 16.40
CA ALA A 3 -22.06 59.67 16.22
C ALA A 3 -21.22 59.59 17.53
N ALA A 4 -20.01 59.04 17.64
CA ALA A 4 -18.98 58.60 16.70
C ALA A 4 -17.81 57.96 17.50
N THR A 5 -16.99 57.20 16.76
CA THR A 5 -15.56 56.82 16.87
C THR A 5 -14.59 57.59 17.79
N ALA A 6 -13.64 56.85 18.40
CA ALA A 6 -12.17 57.09 18.53
C ALA A 6 -11.57 55.91 19.35
N VAL A 7 -10.59 55.08 18.99
CA VAL A 7 -9.20 55.19 18.46
C VAL A 7 -8.17 55.77 19.46
N GLY A 8 -7.14 54.97 19.77
CA GLY A 8 -5.86 55.37 20.41
C GLY A 8 -5.39 54.33 21.46
N ALA A 9 -4.61 53.29 21.12
CA ALA A 9 -3.17 53.26 20.87
C ALA A 9 -2.30 53.64 22.08
N GLU A 10 -1.72 52.64 22.77
CA GLU A 10 -0.39 52.78 23.39
C GLU A 10 0.33 51.42 23.51
N ARG A 11 1.65 51.49 23.30
CA ARG A 11 2.59 50.38 23.11
C ARG A 11 3.26 49.99 24.44
N ALA A 12 3.93 48.83 24.35
CA ALA A 12 5.20 48.47 25.00
C ALA A 12 5.13 47.45 26.15
N GLY A 13 5.89 46.38 25.96
CA GLY A 13 6.09 45.30 26.93
C GLY A 13 6.73 44.08 26.27
N ALA A 14 7.92 44.24 25.72
CA ALA A 14 8.74 43.14 25.23
C ALA A 14 9.36 42.36 26.40
N ALA A 15 9.29 41.03 26.35
CA ALA A 15 10.16 40.12 27.09
C ALA A 15 10.12 38.72 26.42
N PRO A 16 11.15 37.88 26.55
CA PRO A 16 11.83 37.30 25.39
C PRO A 16 11.78 35.77 25.30
N GLY A 17 12.14 35.24 24.14
CA GLY A 17 12.86 33.97 23.99
C GLY A 17 12.16 32.72 24.48
N ALA A 18 11.19 32.21 23.71
CA ALA A 18 10.85 30.79 23.75
C ALA A 18 11.57 30.09 22.59
N ALA A 19 12.45 29.17 22.98
CA ALA A 19 13.35 28.38 22.15
C ALA A 19 12.70 27.82 20.88
N ASP A 20 13.40 28.01 19.76
CA ASP A 20 13.17 27.33 18.48
C ASP A 20 13.56 25.85 18.62
N ALA A 21 12.67 25.07 19.22
CA ALA A 21 12.78 23.62 19.26
C ALA A 21 12.23 23.06 17.93
N GLY A 22 13.14 22.90 16.96
CA GLY A 22 13.03 21.90 15.89
C GLY A 22 11.73 21.89 15.09
N GLY A 23 11.33 23.04 14.56
CA GLY A 23 10.15 23.13 13.70
C GLY A 23 10.36 22.43 12.36
N MET A 24 9.52 21.43 12.03
CA MET A 24 9.34 21.03 10.63
C MET A 24 9.07 22.29 9.79
N PRO A 25 9.71 22.45 8.61
CA PRO A 25 9.48 23.63 7.78
C PRO A 25 7.98 23.78 7.52
N ARG A 26 7.42 24.96 7.84
CA ARG A 26 5.97 25.26 7.79
C ARG A 26 5.28 24.81 6.49
N ALA A 27 6.04 24.75 5.39
CA ALA A 27 5.62 24.23 4.10
C ALA A 27 5.22 22.73 4.12
N ALA A 28 5.98 21.87 4.82
CA ALA A 28 5.72 20.43 4.94
C ALA A 28 4.47 20.15 5.78
N ALA A 29 4.30 20.87 6.89
CA ALA A 29 3.11 20.79 7.73
C ALA A 29 1.84 21.21 6.97
N GLY A 30 1.90 22.29 6.17
CA GLY A 30 0.79 22.72 5.33
C GLY A 30 0.48 21.76 4.18
N ALA A 31 1.49 21.08 3.62
CA ALA A 31 1.27 20.03 2.62
C ALA A 31 0.53 18.83 3.22
N LEU A 32 0.96 18.34 4.38
CA LEU A 32 0.31 17.22 5.08
C LEU A 32 -1.15 17.53 5.48
N ALA A 33 -1.42 18.74 5.96
CA ALA A 33 -2.77 19.17 6.31
C ALA A 33 -3.72 19.13 5.09
N ARG A 34 -3.28 19.67 3.94
CA ARG A 34 -4.06 19.65 2.69
C ARG A 34 -4.29 18.24 2.13
N LEU A 35 -3.34 17.32 2.35
CA LEU A 35 -3.50 15.92 1.94
C LEU A 35 -4.49 15.17 2.85
N ARG A 36 -4.53 15.50 4.15
CA ARG A 36 -5.50 14.95 5.10
C ARG A 36 -6.93 15.35 4.75
N GLU A 37 -7.16 16.62 4.38
CA GLU A 37 -8.46 17.11 3.90
C GLU A 37 -8.92 16.42 2.60
N ARG A 38 -7.97 15.99 1.78
CA ARG A 38 -8.23 15.19 0.58
C ARG A 38 -8.33 13.68 0.86
N GLY A 39 -8.49 13.24 2.11
CA GLY A 39 -8.64 11.81 2.43
C GLY A 39 -7.43 10.95 2.02
N MET A 40 -6.27 11.56 1.75
CA MET A 40 -5.06 10.86 1.32
C MET A 40 -4.14 10.49 2.49
N GLY A 41 -4.53 10.81 3.73
CA GLY A 41 -3.76 10.47 4.93
C GLY A 41 -3.50 8.96 5.07
N ALA A 42 -4.51 8.14 4.77
CA ALA A 42 -4.36 6.67 4.77
C ALA A 42 -3.30 6.21 3.77
N THR A 43 -3.23 6.83 2.59
CA THR A 43 -2.25 6.49 1.55
C THR A 43 -0.84 6.92 1.95
N VAL A 44 -0.66 8.08 2.58
CA VAL A 44 0.64 8.51 3.14
C VAL A 44 1.12 7.47 4.16
N LEU A 45 0.22 7.02 5.04
CA LEU A 45 0.54 6.01 6.06
C LEU A 45 0.92 4.66 5.44
N VAL A 46 0.18 4.18 4.44
CA VAL A 46 0.52 2.94 3.71
C VAL A 46 1.90 3.05 3.04
N ALA A 47 2.18 4.16 2.37
CA ALA A 47 3.49 4.39 1.76
C ALA A 47 4.61 4.46 2.82
N GLY A 48 4.37 5.14 3.95
CA GLY A 48 5.30 5.21 5.07
C GLY A 48 5.63 3.84 5.66
N ILE A 49 4.61 3.04 5.98
CA ILE A 49 4.79 1.69 6.52
C ILE A 49 5.52 0.80 5.51
N SER A 50 5.16 0.89 4.23
CA SER A 50 5.78 0.07 3.18
C SER A 50 7.26 0.41 2.98
N SER A 51 7.62 1.70 3.03
CA SER A 51 9.02 2.14 2.91
C SER A 51 9.84 1.76 4.15
N ALA A 52 9.27 1.95 5.35
CA ALA A 52 9.91 1.53 6.59
C ALA A 52 10.13 0.02 6.63
N PHE A 53 9.14 -0.76 6.19
CA PHE A 53 9.25 -2.21 6.09
C PHE A 53 10.35 -2.64 5.12
N GLY A 54 10.42 -2.03 3.93
CA GLY A 54 11.49 -2.35 2.97
C GLY A 54 12.89 -2.02 3.50
N VAL A 55 13.04 -0.91 4.23
CA VAL A 55 14.28 -0.54 4.92
C VAL A 55 14.66 -1.57 5.99
N LEU A 56 13.71 -1.95 6.84
CA LEU A 56 13.92 -2.94 7.89
C LEU A 56 14.31 -4.29 7.31
N LEU A 57 13.63 -4.72 6.24
CA LEU A 57 13.90 -5.98 5.57
C LEU A 57 15.31 -6.02 4.99
N LEU A 58 15.72 -4.95 4.30
CA LEU A 58 17.07 -4.85 3.73
C LEU A 58 18.16 -4.79 4.80
N SER A 59 17.92 -4.03 5.88
CA SER A 59 18.85 -3.91 7.01
C SER A 59 18.99 -5.24 7.76
N ALA A 60 17.86 -5.90 8.06
CA ALA A 60 17.86 -7.19 8.75
C ALA A 60 18.53 -8.27 7.90
N THR A 61 18.25 -8.32 6.59
CA THR A 61 18.88 -9.32 5.72
C THR A 61 20.37 -9.04 5.54
N GLY A 62 20.77 -7.77 5.43
CA GLY A 62 22.17 -7.36 5.37
C GLY A 62 22.94 -7.66 6.66
N TYR A 63 22.29 -7.52 7.81
CA TYR A 63 22.84 -7.91 9.10
C TYR A 63 23.04 -9.43 9.18
N ILE A 64 22.02 -10.21 8.81
CA ILE A 64 22.10 -11.68 8.81
C ILE A 64 23.20 -12.16 7.85
N SER A 65 23.37 -11.53 6.68
CA SER A 65 24.44 -11.89 5.75
C SER A 65 25.83 -11.53 6.28
N ALA A 66 25.99 -10.39 6.96
CA ALA A 66 27.23 -10.00 7.61
C ALA A 66 27.59 -10.95 8.76
N TRP A 67 26.60 -11.29 9.60
CA TRP A 67 26.77 -12.26 10.68
C TRP A 67 27.13 -13.66 10.15
N ALA A 68 26.39 -14.17 9.16
CA ALA A 68 26.67 -15.47 8.55
C ALA A 68 28.06 -15.54 7.89
N GLY A 69 28.58 -14.42 7.38
CA GLY A 69 29.93 -14.32 6.84
C GLY A 69 31.03 -14.32 7.91
N SER A 70 30.71 -13.93 9.15
CA SER A 70 31.65 -13.93 10.28
C SER A 70 31.82 -15.32 10.92
N GLU A 71 30.83 -16.21 10.80
CA GLU A 71 30.94 -17.60 11.25
C GLU A 71 31.46 -18.52 10.14
N SER A 72 32.62 -19.14 10.37
CA SER A 72 33.26 -20.07 9.42
C SER A 72 32.39 -21.29 9.07
N ALA A 73 31.47 -21.68 9.94
CA ALA A 73 30.53 -22.78 9.72
C ALA A 73 29.35 -22.42 8.79
N LEU A 74 28.96 -21.13 8.72
CA LEU A 74 27.87 -20.63 7.87
C LEU A 74 28.35 -19.85 6.64
N ALA A 75 29.65 -19.55 6.53
CA ALA A 75 30.29 -18.83 5.41
C ALA A 75 30.35 -19.62 4.08
N GLY A 76 29.44 -20.58 3.87
CA GLY A 76 29.31 -21.28 2.60
C GLY A 76 28.69 -20.40 1.52
N ARG A 77 29.24 -20.45 0.29
CA ARG A 77 28.71 -19.73 -0.90
C ARG A 77 27.20 -19.90 -1.09
N THR A 78 26.68 -21.07 -0.74
CA THR A 78 25.24 -21.39 -0.80
C THR A 78 24.41 -20.55 0.17
N ALA A 79 24.87 -20.34 1.42
CA ALA A 79 24.13 -19.57 2.43
C ALA A 79 24.00 -18.10 2.01
N THR A 80 25.08 -17.48 1.53
CA THR A 80 25.05 -16.09 1.04
C THR A 80 24.10 -15.92 -0.14
N ILE A 81 24.11 -16.87 -1.09
CA ILE A 81 23.19 -16.85 -2.24
C ILE A 81 21.75 -16.98 -1.76
N VAL A 82 21.45 -17.91 -0.86
CA VAL A 82 20.09 -18.13 -0.34
C VAL A 82 19.59 -16.91 0.43
N ILE A 83 20.41 -16.31 1.31
CA ILE A 83 20.03 -15.10 2.06
C ILE A 83 19.74 -13.93 1.10
N GLY A 84 20.62 -13.69 0.11
CA GLY A 84 20.41 -12.64 -0.89
C GLY A 84 19.16 -12.86 -1.73
N MET A 85 18.93 -14.11 -2.16
CA MET A 85 17.73 -14.51 -2.90
C MET A 85 16.47 -14.26 -2.07
N LEU A 86 16.42 -14.73 -0.82
CA LEU A 86 15.29 -14.51 0.08
C LEU A 86 15.02 -13.03 0.32
N SER A 87 16.07 -12.21 0.45
CA SER A 87 15.93 -10.75 0.57
C SER A 87 15.15 -10.16 -0.61
N VAL A 88 15.59 -10.48 -1.84
CA VAL A 88 14.96 -9.98 -3.06
C VAL A 88 13.52 -10.44 -3.18
N LEU A 89 13.25 -11.71 -2.87
CA LEU A 89 11.89 -12.27 -2.94
C LEU A 89 10.97 -11.63 -1.89
N LEU A 90 11.41 -11.46 -0.65
CA LEU A 90 10.61 -10.82 0.41
C LEU A 90 10.33 -9.34 0.10
N ILE A 91 11.32 -8.60 -0.45
CA ILE A 91 11.12 -7.23 -0.93
C ILE A 91 10.09 -7.25 -2.06
N GLY A 92 10.21 -8.19 -3.00
CA GLY A 92 9.26 -8.37 -4.10
C GLY A 92 7.82 -8.57 -3.61
N VAL A 93 7.60 -9.45 -2.63
CA VAL A 93 6.27 -9.68 -2.03
C VAL A 93 5.76 -8.38 -1.39
N ALA A 94 6.58 -7.71 -0.60
CA ALA A 94 6.19 -6.49 0.11
C ALA A 94 5.74 -5.39 -0.87
N VAL A 95 6.53 -5.17 -1.92
CA VAL A 95 6.25 -4.20 -2.97
C VAL A 95 4.97 -4.55 -3.73
N TYR A 96 4.79 -5.84 -4.04
CA TYR A 96 3.59 -6.33 -4.71
C TYR A 96 2.31 -6.10 -3.89
N VAL A 97 2.32 -6.48 -2.61
CA VAL A 97 1.18 -6.28 -1.70
C VAL A 97 0.88 -4.79 -1.51
N ALA A 98 1.92 -3.97 -1.28
CA ALA A 98 1.77 -2.52 -1.15
C ALA A 98 1.15 -1.88 -2.39
N ALA A 99 1.56 -2.32 -3.59
CA ALA A 99 1.01 -1.82 -4.85
C ALA A 99 -0.49 -2.13 -5.00
N ILE A 100 -0.92 -3.35 -4.64
CA ILE A 100 -2.33 -3.75 -4.68
C ILE A 100 -3.16 -2.93 -3.71
N VAL A 101 -2.72 -2.84 -2.45
CA VAL A 101 -3.41 -2.07 -1.41
C VAL A 101 -3.56 -0.62 -1.86
N THR A 102 -2.47 -0.02 -2.34
CA THR A 102 -2.47 1.36 -2.80
C THR A 102 -3.40 1.59 -3.99
N ALA A 103 -3.36 0.71 -4.99
CA ALA A 103 -4.27 0.79 -6.13
C ALA A 103 -5.74 0.71 -5.70
N ASN A 104 -6.05 -0.18 -4.76
CA ASN A 104 -7.39 -0.32 -4.20
C ASN A 104 -7.82 0.94 -3.41
N THR A 105 -6.93 1.48 -2.57
CA THR A 105 -7.19 2.72 -1.83
C THR A 105 -7.50 3.88 -2.78
N PHE A 106 -6.70 4.06 -3.84
CA PHE A 106 -6.97 5.11 -4.83
C PHE A 106 -8.26 4.86 -5.61
N ALA A 107 -8.57 3.61 -5.95
CA ALA A 107 -9.84 3.27 -6.59
C ALA A 107 -11.04 3.69 -5.72
N THR A 108 -10.97 3.45 -4.41
CA THR A 108 -12.00 3.85 -3.44
C THR A 108 -12.09 5.37 -3.29
N ILE A 109 -10.96 6.07 -3.15
CA ILE A 109 -10.92 7.54 -3.05
C ILE A 109 -11.52 8.18 -4.31
N VAL A 110 -11.14 7.66 -5.49
CA VAL A 110 -11.66 8.13 -6.77
C VAL A 110 -13.15 7.83 -6.91
N ALA A 111 -13.60 6.64 -6.49
CA ALA A 111 -15.01 6.27 -6.52
C ALA A 111 -15.86 7.28 -5.72
N GLY A 112 -15.40 7.69 -4.53
CA GLY A 112 -16.07 8.71 -3.71
C GLY A 112 -16.12 10.12 -4.34
N ARG A 113 -15.28 10.40 -5.35
CA ARG A 113 -15.23 11.69 -6.05
C ARG A 113 -15.85 11.68 -7.44
N THR A 114 -16.41 10.55 -7.87
CA THR A 114 -16.88 10.36 -9.24
C THR A 114 -17.88 11.44 -9.67
N ARG A 115 -18.81 11.83 -8.78
CA ARG A 115 -19.79 12.90 -9.04
C ARG A 115 -19.14 14.27 -9.23
N GLN A 116 -18.17 14.62 -8.39
CA GLN A 116 -17.42 15.87 -8.52
C GLN A 116 -16.62 15.92 -9.82
N ILE A 117 -15.94 14.81 -10.15
CA ILE A 117 -15.17 14.67 -11.40
C ILE A 117 -16.10 14.76 -12.62
N ALA A 118 -17.31 14.18 -12.55
CA ALA A 118 -18.31 14.30 -13.59
C ALA A 118 -18.79 15.74 -13.80
N LEU A 119 -19.07 16.49 -12.73
CA LEU A 119 -19.44 17.91 -12.82
C LEU A 119 -18.32 18.75 -13.45
N LEU A 120 -17.06 18.50 -13.06
CA LEU A 120 -15.90 19.17 -13.68
C LEU A 120 -15.81 18.86 -15.19
N ARG A 121 -16.18 17.64 -15.62
CA ARG A 121 -16.21 17.27 -17.04
C ARG A 121 -17.32 17.97 -17.82
N LEU A 122 -18.44 18.31 -17.19
CA LEU A 122 -19.51 19.07 -17.83
C LEU A 122 -19.13 20.52 -18.11
N ILE A 123 -18.27 21.12 -17.27
CA ILE A 123 -17.73 22.47 -17.48
C ILE A 123 -16.44 22.49 -18.32
N GLY A 124 -16.11 21.38 -18.99
CA GLY A 124 -15.02 21.30 -19.98
C GLY A 124 -13.73 20.59 -19.53
N ALA A 125 -13.66 20.02 -18.33
CA ALA A 125 -12.47 19.26 -17.92
C ALA A 125 -12.38 17.91 -18.65
N SER A 126 -11.18 17.56 -19.13
CA SER A 126 -10.95 16.23 -19.74
C SER A 126 -10.82 15.12 -18.68
N ALA A 127 -11.27 13.90 -18.97
CA ALA A 127 -11.09 12.75 -18.08
C ALA A 127 -9.59 12.37 -17.91
N GLN A 128 -8.79 12.61 -18.95
CA GLN A 128 -7.34 12.37 -18.94
C GLN A 128 -6.61 13.34 -18.01
N SER A 129 -6.98 14.62 -17.99
CA SER A 129 -6.37 15.61 -17.07
C SER A 129 -6.69 15.27 -15.61
N GLN A 130 -7.92 14.82 -15.32
CA GLN A 130 -8.30 14.36 -13.98
C GLN A 130 -7.49 13.13 -13.55
N ARG A 131 -7.30 12.16 -14.46
CA ARG A 131 -6.48 10.98 -14.19
C ARG A 131 -5.00 11.33 -13.93
N ARG A 132 -4.43 12.24 -14.73
CA ARG A 132 -3.07 12.76 -14.51
C ARG A 132 -2.95 13.49 -13.18
N ALA A 133 -3.97 14.27 -12.80
CA ALA A 133 -4.00 14.95 -11.51
C ALA A 133 -4.00 13.95 -10.33
N VAL A 134 -4.78 12.87 -10.40
CA VAL A 134 -4.78 11.81 -9.38
C VAL A 134 -3.42 11.11 -9.30
N ALA A 135 -2.78 10.82 -10.43
CA ALA A 135 -1.45 10.22 -10.42
C ALA A 135 -0.37 11.18 -9.87
N GLY A 136 -0.45 12.48 -10.18
CA GLY A 136 0.40 13.49 -9.57
C GLY A 136 0.23 13.58 -8.06
N GLN A 137 -1.01 13.47 -7.57
CA GLN A 137 -1.30 13.34 -6.13
C GLN A 137 -0.65 12.08 -5.55
N GLY A 138 -0.76 10.95 -6.26
CA GLY A 138 -0.09 9.69 -5.89
C GLY A 138 1.42 9.82 -5.77
N ALA A 139 2.07 10.51 -6.72
CA ALA A 139 3.51 10.77 -6.66
C ALA A 139 3.90 11.63 -5.44
N ALA A 140 3.15 12.70 -5.16
CA ALA A 140 3.42 13.56 -4.00
C ALA A 140 3.23 12.81 -2.67
N VAL A 141 2.13 12.07 -2.54
CA VAL A 141 1.83 11.24 -1.37
C VAL A 141 2.86 10.13 -1.19
N GLY A 142 3.23 9.47 -2.29
CA GLY A 142 4.27 8.44 -2.32
C GLY A 142 5.62 8.98 -1.87
N ALA A 143 6.02 10.15 -2.36
CA ALA A 143 7.27 10.79 -1.94
C ALA A 143 7.27 11.14 -0.44
N ILE A 144 6.20 11.75 0.05
CA ILE A 144 6.08 12.12 1.47
C ILE A 144 6.11 10.88 2.35
N GLY A 145 5.29 9.87 2.03
CA GLY A 145 5.25 8.61 2.76
C GLY A 145 6.60 7.89 2.71
N ALA A 146 7.22 7.79 1.54
CA ALA A 146 8.52 7.14 1.36
C ALA A 146 9.62 7.81 2.19
N VAL A 147 9.69 9.14 2.24
CA VAL A 147 10.67 9.86 3.07
C VAL A 147 10.43 9.61 4.56
N ILE A 148 9.18 9.72 5.02
CA ILE A 148 8.82 9.44 6.43
C ILE A 148 9.19 8.00 6.78
N GLY A 149 8.83 7.04 5.94
CA GLY A 149 9.11 5.64 6.14
C GLY A 149 10.60 5.31 6.07
N LEU A 150 11.36 5.96 5.19
CA LEU A 150 12.81 5.81 5.11
C LEU A 150 13.48 6.22 6.43
N VAL A 151 13.17 7.42 6.93
CA VAL A 151 13.73 7.94 8.18
C VAL A 151 13.32 7.05 9.35
N ALA A 152 12.02 6.75 9.48
CA ALA A 152 11.52 5.90 10.55
C ALA A 152 12.13 4.48 10.49
N GLY A 153 12.28 3.93 9.28
CA GLY A 153 12.88 2.62 9.04
C GLY A 153 14.35 2.59 9.44
N ILE A 154 15.13 3.62 9.09
CA ILE A 154 16.56 3.71 9.46
C ILE A 154 16.71 3.79 10.98
N VAL A 155 15.90 4.63 11.64
CA VAL A 155 15.92 4.76 13.11
C VAL A 155 15.54 3.43 13.76
N ALA A 156 14.46 2.78 13.29
CA ALA A 156 14.04 1.49 13.81
C ALA A 156 15.09 0.40 13.57
N ALA A 157 15.70 0.35 12.38
CA ALA A 157 16.78 -0.59 12.08
C ALA A 157 17.97 -0.38 13.03
N ALA A 158 18.42 0.86 13.20
CA ALA A 158 19.53 1.18 14.09
C ALA A 158 19.28 0.71 15.53
N LEU A 159 18.06 0.94 16.07
CA LEU A 159 17.70 0.52 17.42
C LEU A 159 17.58 -1.01 17.53
N LEU A 160 16.92 -1.66 16.57
CA LEU A 160 16.71 -3.11 16.59
C LEU A 160 18.01 -3.89 16.42
N LEU A 161 18.92 -3.40 15.59
CA LEU A 161 20.22 -4.02 15.34
C LEU A 161 21.16 -3.86 16.54
N GLN A 162 21.18 -2.69 17.18
CA GLN A 162 21.91 -2.49 18.44
C GLN A 162 21.38 -3.40 19.55
N TRP A 163 20.05 -3.52 19.65
CA TRP A 163 19.44 -4.45 20.59
C TRP A 163 19.79 -5.90 20.29
N ALA A 164 19.80 -6.30 19.00
CA ALA A 164 20.17 -7.65 18.59
C ALA A 164 21.64 -7.96 18.93
N ASP A 165 22.58 -7.05 18.67
CA ASP A 165 23.98 -7.19 19.04
C ASP A 165 24.14 -7.39 20.57
N ALA A 166 23.44 -6.59 21.38
CA ALA A 166 23.46 -6.72 22.83
C ALA A 166 22.83 -8.03 23.34
N ALA A 167 21.74 -8.48 22.71
CA ALA A 167 21.03 -9.69 23.10
C ALA A 167 21.78 -10.97 22.70
N LEU A 168 22.48 -10.94 21.57
CA LEU A 168 23.21 -12.10 21.01
C LEU A 168 24.69 -12.12 21.39
N GLY A 169 25.21 -11.04 22.01
CA GLY A 169 26.62 -10.94 22.41
C GLY A 169 27.59 -10.90 21.24
N ILE A 170 27.12 -10.46 20.06
CA ILE A 170 27.88 -10.42 18.81
C ILE A 170 28.10 -8.96 18.38
N SER A 171 29.24 -8.68 17.76
CA SER A 171 29.50 -7.39 17.12
C SER A 171 29.78 -7.62 15.63
N THR A 172 28.76 -7.42 14.79
CA THR A 172 28.90 -7.61 13.34
C THR A 172 29.57 -6.42 12.65
N GLY A 173 29.66 -5.26 13.31
CA GLY A 173 30.16 -4.01 12.71
C GLY A 173 29.29 -3.51 11.55
N TYR A 174 28.05 -4.01 11.42
CA TYR A 174 27.17 -3.70 10.30
C TYR A 174 26.76 -2.23 10.31
N GLN A 175 27.13 -1.50 9.24
CA GLN A 175 26.73 -0.11 9.07
C GLN A 175 25.31 -0.05 8.51
N VAL A 176 24.38 0.47 9.31
CA VAL A 176 22.97 0.62 8.90
C VAL A 176 22.82 1.65 7.78
N LEU A 177 23.63 2.71 7.75
CA LEU A 177 23.48 3.75 6.75
C LEU A 177 24.22 3.38 5.46
N GLN A 178 23.48 2.85 4.49
CA GLN A 178 24.02 2.46 3.18
C GLN A 178 23.21 3.12 2.05
N PRO A 179 23.83 3.43 0.89
CA PRO A 179 23.11 4.02 -0.25
C PRO A 179 21.94 3.16 -0.74
N VAL A 180 22.04 1.84 -0.59
CA VAL A 180 21.01 0.88 -1.01
C VAL A 180 19.67 1.06 -0.26
N LEU A 181 19.65 1.71 0.90
CA LEU A 181 18.41 2.01 1.63
C LEU A 181 17.51 3.06 0.96
N LEU A 182 18.03 3.79 -0.03
CA LEU A 182 17.19 4.63 -0.88
C LEU A 182 16.27 3.79 -1.78
N LEU A 183 16.63 2.54 -2.06
CA LEU A 183 15.88 1.68 -2.97
C LEU A 183 14.43 1.44 -2.50
N PRO A 184 14.14 1.01 -1.25
CA PRO A 184 12.77 0.94 -0.75
C PRO A 184 11.95 2.22 -0.93
N ALA A 185 12.53 3.39 -0.64
CA ALA A 185 11.84 4.66 -0.75
C ALA A 185 11.49 5.00 -2.22
N VAL A 186 12.43 4.78 -3.14
CA VAL A 186 12.22 4.98 -4.58
C VAL A 186 11.14 4.01 -5.09
N VAL A 187 11.25 2.73 -4.74
CA VAL A 187 10.31 1.70 -5.17
C VAL A 187 8.90 2.02 -4.67
N VAL A 188 8.74 2.41 -3.40
CA VAL A 188 7.44 2.79 -2.83
C VAL A 188 6.87 4.04 -3.49
N CYS A 189 7.69 5.04 -3.80
CA CYS A 189 7.23 6.22 -4.53
C CYS A 189 6.69 5.84 -5.92
N LEU A 190 7.44 5.00 -6.66
CA LEU A 190 7.04 4.51 -7.98
C LEU A 190 5.80 3.63 -7.93
N THR A 191 5.70 2.70 -6.99
CA THR A 191 4.54 1.83 -6.86
C THR A 191 3.30 2.57 -6.36
N THR A 192 3.46 3.60 -5.54
CA THR A 192 2.35 4.48 -5.14
C THR A 192 1.81 5.27 -6.32
N TRP A 193 2.70 5.83 -7.15
CA TRP A 193 2.32 6.51 -8.38
C TRP A 193 1.62 5.57 -9.37
N ALA A 194 2.19 4.38 -9.60
CA ALA A 194 1.60 3.36 -10.46
C ALA A 194 0.24 2.88 -9.92
N GLY A 195 0.12 2.71 -8.60
CA GLY A 195 -1.11 2.36 -7.90
C GLY A 195 -2.19 3.43 -8.09
N ALA A 196 -1.83 4.71 -7.93
CA ALA A 196 -2.73 5.84 -8.19
C ALA A 196 -3.21 5.89 -9.66
N TRP A 197 -2.30 5.66 -10.60
CA TRP A 197 -2.60 5.61 -12.04
C TRP A 197 -3.51 4.41 -12.40
N SER A 198 -3.33 3.28 -11.74
CA SER A 198 -4.16 2.08 -11.91
C SER A 198 -5.54 2.25 -11.27
N GLY A 199 -5.61 2.71 -10.02
CA GLY A 199 -6.85 2.93 -9.28
C GLY A 199 -7.75 4.01 -9.88
N SER A 200 -7.17 4.98 -10.59
CA SER A 200 -7.90 6.06 -11.28
C SER A 200 -8.50 5.67 -12.63
N ARG A 201 -8.36 4.42 -13.10
CA ARG A 201 -8.94 3.97 -14.39
C ARG A 201 -10.45 4.22 -14.50
N ARG A 202 -11.18 4.13 -13.39
CA ARG A 202 -12.64 4.34 -13.34
C ARG A 202 -13.07 5.73 -13.79
N VAL A 203 -12.20 6.73 -13.69
CA VAL A 203 -12.44 8.11 -14.18
C VAL A 203 -12.73 8.12 -15.69
N LEU A 204 -12.10 7.22 -16.45
CA LEU A 204 -12.26 7.14 -17.90
C LEU A 204 -13.50 6.34 -18.31
N SER A 205 -13.96 5.42 -17.46
CA SER A 205 -15.03 4.47 -17.82
C SER A 205 -16.43 4.90 -17.41
N VAL A 206 -16.58 5.84 -16.47
CA VAL A 206 -17.90 6.32 -16.00
C VAL A 206 -18.27 7.61 -16.75
N THR A 207 -19.47 7.68 -17.31
CA THR A 207 -19.92 8.89 -18.03
C THR A 207 -20.46 9.96 -17.06
N PRO A 208 -20.39 11.27 -17.42
CA PRO A 208 -20.92 12.32 -16.56
C PRO A 208 -22.41 12.17 -16.27
N LEU A 209 -23.17 11.69 -17.25
CA LEU A 209 -24.61 11.43 -17.12
C LEU A 209 -24.89 10.29 -16.13
N GLU A 210 -24.17 9.16 -16.22
CA GLU A 210 -24.28 8.04 -15.26
C GLU A 210 -23.96 8.46 -13.81
N ALA A 211 -22.95 9.31 -13.64
CA ALA A 211 -22.52 9.78 -12.33
C ALA A 211 -23.52 10.77 -11.69
N ILE A 212 -24.32 11.48 -12.49
CA ILE A 212 -25.32 12.47 -12.03
C ILE A 212 -26.70 11.84 -11.89
N ALA A 213 -27.07 10.93 -12.79
CA ALA A 213 -28.34 10.20 -12.77
C ALA A 213 -28.49 9.28 -11.53
N GLY A 214 -27.48 9.23 -10.65
CA GLY A 214 -27.54 8.50 -9.41
C GLY A 214 -27.73 7.02 -9.65
N ALA A 215 -26.83 6.40 -10.42
CA ALA A 215 -26.75 4.97 -10.67
C ALA A 215 -28.14 4.31 -10.80
N ALA A 216 -28.72 4.33 -12.00
CA ALA A 216 -29.78 3.39 -12.35
C ALA A 216 -29.37 2.00 -11.80
N PRO A 217 -30.23 1.31 -11.04
CA PRO A 217 -29.86 0.06 -10.39
C PRO A 217 -29.27 -0.85 -11.45
N ARG A 218 -27.98 -1.19 -11.28
CA ARG A 218 -27.24 -2.05 -12.22
C ARG A 218 -28.12 -3.24 -12.54
N THR A 219 -28.57 -3.35 -13.78
CA THR A 219 -29.39 -4.48 -14.23
C THR A 219 -28.61 -5.75 -13.90
N HIS A 220 -29.29 -6.84 -13.52
CA HIS A 220 -28.62 -8.11 -13.18
C HIS A 220 -27.67 -8.63 -14.28
N GLU A 221 -27.75 -8.10 -15.50
CA GLU A 221 -26.83 -8.31 -16.61
C GLU A 221 -25.49 -7.52 -16.53
N ASP A 222 -25.44 -6.35 -15.90
CA ASP A 222 -24.18 -5.60 -15.65
C ASP A 222 -23.35 -6.26 -14.52
N VAL A 223 -24.02 -6.90 -13.56
CA VAL A 223 -23.38 -7.78 -12.56
C VAL A 223 -22.80 -9.04 -13.22
N ARG A 224 -23.25 -9.35 -14.45
CA ARG A 224 -22.75 -10.46 -15.28
C ARG A 224 -21.49 -10.10 -16.07
N GLY A 225 -20.98 -8.87 -15.96
CA GLY A 225 -19.61 -8.54 -16.38
C GLY A 225 -18.61 -9.22 -15.44
N SER A 226 -17.87 -10.27 -15.80
CA SER A 226 -17.72 -10.97 -17.08
C SER A 226 -17.39 -12.43 -16.74
N LYS A 227 -18.03 -13.41 -17.41
CA LYS A 227 -17.58 -14.81 -17.35
C LYS A 227 -16.06 -14.90 -17.62
N GLY A 228 -15.56 -14.06 -18.52
CA GLY A 228 -14.13 -13.88 -18.81
C GLY A 228 -13.27 -13.59 -17.58
N ARG A 229 -13.57 -12.55 -16.78
CA ARG A 229 -12.79 -12.23 -15.57
C ARG A 229 -12.82 -13.35 -14.53
N SER A 230 -13.97 -14.02 -14.36
CA SER A 230 -14.09 -15.16 -13.46
C SER A 230 -13.23 -16.35 -13.93
N ILE A 231 -13.27 -16.65 -15.24
CA ILE A 231 -12.42 -17.67 -15.86
C ILE A 231 -10.94 -17.29 -15.73
N THR A 232 -10.55 -16.05 -16.04
CA THR A 232 -9.17 -15.57 -15.87
C THR A 232 -8.72 -15.67 -14.41
N ALA A 233 -9.56 -15.27 -13.45
CA ALA A 233 -9.25 -15.38 -12.03
C ALA A 233 -9.05 -16.85 -11.62
N LEU A 234 -9.92 -17.76 -12.07
CA LEU A 234 -9.82 -19.20 -11.81
C LEU A 234 -8.54 -19.78 -12.42
N VAL A 235 -8.27 -19.50 -13.70
CA VAL A 235 -7.08 -19.99 -14.40
C VAL A 235 -5.81 -19.50 -13.71
N LEU A 236 -5.72 -18.22 -13.37
CA LEU A 236 -4.57 -17.66 -12.64
C LEU A 236 -4.42 -18.30 -11.25
N SER A 237 -5.52 -18.52 -10.54
CA SER A 237 -5.51 -19.14 -9.21
C SER A 237 -5.02 -20.59 -9.26
N VAL A 238 -5.57 -21.39 -10.19
CA VAL A 238 -5.23 -22.80 -10.35
C VAL A 238 -3.82 -22.98 -10.89
N ALA A 239 -3.46 -22.26 -11.96
CA ALA A 239 -2.11 -22.30 -12.53
C ALA A 239 -1.07 -21.79 -11.53
N GLY A 240 -1.38 -20.72 -10.80
CA GLY A 240 -0.52 -20.18 -9.75
C GLY A 240 -0.34 -21.16 -8.59
N ALA A 241 -1.42 -21.81 -8.13
CA ALA A 241 -1.36 -22.84 -7.09
C ALA A 241 -0.56 -24.07 -7.53
N ALA A 242 -0.73 -24.51 -8.78
CA ALA A 242 0.06 -25.61 -9.35
C ALA A 242 1.54 -25.24 -9.44
N LEU A 243 1.86 -24.02 -9.90
CA LEU A 243 3.23 -23.52 -9.97
C LEU A 243 3.85 -23.35 -8.57
N LEU A 244 3.06 -22.89 -7.60
CA LEU A 244 3.47 -22.79 -6.20
C LEU A 244 3.80 -24.18 -5.62
N ALA A 245 2.90 -25.15 -5.79
CA ALA A 245 3.12 -26.52 -5.33
C ALA A 245 4.33 -27.18 -6.01
N GLY A 246 4.49 -26.99 -7.32
CA GLY A 246 5.65 -27.43 -8.08
C GLY A 246 6.95 -26.76 -7.60
N GLY A 247 6.91 -25.45 -7.33
CA GLY A 247 8.03 -24.70 -6.77
C GLY A 247 8.42 -25.19 -5.37
N VAL A 248 7.45 -25.50 -4.51
CA VAL A 248 7.69 -26.12 -3.19
C VAL A 248 8.35 -27.50 -3.36
N ALA A 249 7.84 -28.34 -4.25
CA ALA A 249 8.41 -29.68 -4.50
C ALA A 249 9.84 -29.60 -5.05
N LEU A 250 10.13 -28.65 -5.94
CA LEU A 250 11.49 -28.37 -6.43
C LEU A 250 12.37 -27.79 -5.32
N GLY A 251 11.81 -26.93 -4.46
CA GLY A 251 12.48 -26.27 -3.34
C GLY A 251 13.04 -27.23 -2.30
N LEU A 252 12.49 -28.45 -2.21
CA LEU A 252 13.01 -29.53 -1.36
C LEU A 252 14.35 -30.09 -1.87
N ARG A 253 14.71 -29.85 -3.13
CA ARG A 253 15.95 -30.36 -3.75
C ARG A 253 16.90 -29.23 -4.13
N ASP A 254 16.37 -28.13 -4.63
CA ASP A 254 17.15 -27.01 -5.17
C ASP A 254 16.55 -25.66 -4.71
N PRO A 255 17.36 -24.72 -4.18
CA PRO A 255 16.91 -23.39 -3.80
C PRO A 255 16.15 -22.63 -4.88
N ILE A 256 16.38 -22.92 -6.16
CA ILE A 256 15.67 -22.27 -7.28
C ILE A 256 14.16 -22.51 -7.24
N GLY A 257 13.72 -23.59 -6.59
CA GLY A 257 12.29 -23.86 -6.37
C GLY A 257 11.58 -22.76 -5.60
N VAL A 258 12.29 -22.02 -4.73
CA VAL A 258 11.72 -20.87 -3.99
C VAL A 258 11.33 -19.73 -4.94
N VAL A 259 12.12 -19.50 -5.99
CA VAL A 259 11.81 -18.47 -7.01
C VAL A 259 10.56 -18.88 -7.81
N VAL A 260 10.45 -20.16 -8.20
CA VAL A 260 9.27 -20.70 -8.86
C VAL A 260 8.04 -20.57 -7.97
N ALA A 261 8.17 -20.93 -6.69
CA ALA A 261 7.13 -20.80 -5.69
C ALA A 261 6.66 -19.35 -5.51
N PHE A 262 7.60 -18.39 -5.48
CA PHE A 262 7.28 -16.97 -5.40
C PHE A 262 6.40 -16.48 -6.57
N PHE A 263 6.76 -16.80 -7.82
CA PHE A 263 5.94 -16.44 -8.97
C PHE A 263 4.59 -17.16 -8.97
N GLY A 264 4.55 -18.43 -8.55
CA GLY A 264 3.30 -19.17 -8.34
C GLY A 264 2.39 -18.50 -7.30
N GLY A 265 2.96 -18.03 -6.19
CA GLY A 265 2.27 -17.27 -5.15
C GLY A 265 1.70 -15.95 -5.67
N ILE A 266 2.49 -15.15 -6.40
CA ILE A 266 2.02 -13.90 -7.02
C ILE A 266 0.88 -14.17 -8.00
N LEU A 267 1.01 -15.19 -8.85
CA LEU A 267 -0.01 -15.51 -9.85
C LEU A 267 -1.31 -15.97 -9.19
N SER A 268 -1.19 -16.85 -8.17
CA SER A 268 -2.31 -17.37 -7.40
C SER A 268 -3.04 -16.25 -6.65
N PHE A 269 -2.30 -15.39 -5.95
CA PHE A 269 -2.86 -14.25 -5.23
C PHE A 269 -3.51 -13.24 -6.18
N THR A 270 -2.91 -12.98 -7.34
CA THR A 270 -3.52 -12.12 -8.38
C THR A 270 -4.86 -12.70 -8.84
N GLY A 271 -4.92 -14.02 -9.07
CA GLY A 271 -6.14 -14.73 -9.41
C GLY A 271 -7.21 -14.59 -8.32
N LEU A 272 -6.85 -14.85 -7.06
CA LEU A 272 -7.74 -14.70 -5.91
C LEU A 272 -8.26 -13.26 -5.77
N SER A 273 -7.37 -12.26 -5.88
CA SER A 273 -7.71 -10.85 -5.78
C SER A 273 -8.66 -10.41 -6.90
N LEU A 274 -8.42 -10.85 -8.13
CA LEU A 274 -9.32 -10.61 -9.26
C LEU A 274 -10.69 -11.28 -9.08
N GLY A 275 -10.69 -12.48 -8.48
CA GLY A 275 -11.84 -13.33 -8.22
C GLY A 275 -12.52 -13.13 -6.87
N ALA A 276 -12.13 -12.14 -6.07
CA ALA A 276 -12.65 -11.94 -4.71
C ALA A 276 -14.19 -11.87 -4.66
N VAL A 277 -14.82 -11.28 -5.68
CA VAL A 277 -16.29 -11.20 -5.81
C VAL A 277 -16.95 -12.57 -6.05
N VAL A 278 -16.21 -13.55 -6.58
CA VAL A 278 -16.66 -14.94 -6.81
C VAL A 278 -16.39 -15.80 -5.58
N VAL A 279 -15.31 -15.52 -4.85
CA VAL A 279 -14.90 -16.27 -3.66
C VAL A 279 -15.71 -15.87 -2.42
N MET A 280 -16.10 -14.59 -2.31
CA MET A 280 -16.83 -14.06 -1.15
C MET A 280 -18.21 -14.73 -0.93
N PRO A 281 -19.08 -14.91 -1.95
CA PRO A 281 -20.40 -15.52 -1.75
C PRO A 281 -20.39 -16.96 -1.21
N PRO A 282 -19.58 -17.91 -1.72
CA PRO A 282 -19.51 -19.26 -1.16
C PRO A 282 -18.89 -19.27 0.24
N LEU A 283 -17.87 -18.45 0.52
CA LEU A 283 -17.30 -18.33 1.88
C LEU A 283 -18.35 -17.83 2.88
N LEU A 284 -19.07 -16.75 2.56
CA LEU A 284 -20.14 -16.21 3.41
C LEU A 284 -21.28 -17.23 3.61
N ARG A 285 -21.62 -18.03 2.59
CA ARG A 285 -22.60 -19.12 2.71
C ARG A 285 -22.11 -20.27 3.60
N LEU A 286 -20.82 -20.58 3.58
CA LEU A 286 -20.20 -21.60 4.43
C LEU A 286 -20.19 -21.14 5.88
N THR A 287 -19.74 -19.91 6.14
CA THR A 287 -19.78 -19.30 7.47
C THR A 287 -21.21 -19.19 7.97
N GLY A 288 -22.15 -18.76 7.14
CA GLY A 288 -23.58 -18.70 7.50
C GLY A 288 -24.17 -20.07 7.87
N ARG A 289 -23.69 -21.17 7.28
CA ARG A 289 -24.09 -22.53 7.67
C ARG A 289 -23.51 -22.95 9.02
N MET A 290 -22.33 -22.48 9.39
CA MET A 290 -21.71 -22.76 10.69
C MET A 290 -22.42 -22.05 11.86
N PHE A 291 -22.99 -20.86 11.64
CA PHE A 291 -23.76 -20.12 12.65
C PHE A 291 -25.23 -20.58 12.80
N GLY A 292 -25.60 -21.70 12.15
CA GLY A 292 -26.91 -22.33 12.28
C GLY A 292 -27.99 -21.78 11.34
N ARG A 293 -29.22 -22.30 11.48
CA ARG A 293 -30.37 -21.99 10.60
C ARG A 293 -31.36 -20.99 11.21
N SER A 294 -30.99 -20.30 12.28
CA SER A 294 -31.87 -19.33 12.93
C SER A 294 -32.22 -18.17 11.98
N ALA A 295 -33.40 -17.58 12.14
CA ALA A 295 -33.85 -16.47 11.30
C ALA A 295 -32.86 -15.29 11.34
N THR A 296 -32.26 -15.02 12.49
CA THR A 296 -31.22 -14.00 12.69
C THR A 296 -29.93 -14.30 11.93
N ALA A 297 -29.46 -15.56 11.94
CA ALA A 297 -28.27 -15.96 11.18
C ALA A 297 -28.51 -15.87 9.65
N ARG A 298 -29.73 -16.19 9.21
CA ARG A 298 -30.14 -16.07 7.80
C ARG A 298 -30.19 -14.61 7.35
N LEU A 299 -30.81 -13.73 8.14
CA LEU A 299 -30.86 -12.29 7.86
C LEU A 299 -29.47 -11.65 7.86
N ALA A 300 -28.59 -12.03 8.79
CA ALA A 300 -27.21 -11.54 8.82
C ALA A 300 -26.40 -11.98 7.59
N ALA A 301 -26.51 -13.25 7.18
CA ALA A 301 -25.84 -13.78 5.99
C ALA A 301 -26.38 -13.14 4.70
N GLU A 302 -27.68 -12.88 4.62
CA GLU A 302 -28.31 -12.25 3.46
C GLU A 302 -27.95 -10.77 3.35
N ASN A 303 -27.79 -10.06 4.47
CA ASN A 303 -27.31 -8.68 4.50
C ASN A 303 -25.83 -8.58 4.04
N ALA A 304 -24.96 -9.49 4.51
CA ALA A 304 -23.57 -9.56 4.07
C ALA A 304 -23.42 -9.87 2.57
N LEU A 305 -24.38 -10.58 1.96
CA LEU A 305 -24.38 -10.86 0.52
C LEU A 305 -24.86 -9.67 -0.33
N ARG A 306 -25.67 -8.75 0.23
CA ARG A 306 -26.12 -7.52 -0.45
C ARG A 306 -25.07 -6.41 -0.41
N HIS A 307 -24.25 -6.40 0.64
CA HIS A 307 -23.13 -5.47 0.84
C HIS A 307 -21.82 -6.23 1.07
N PRO A 308 -21.31 -6.98 0.08
CA PRO A 308 -20.11 -7.79 0.20
C PRO A 308 -18.82 -6.97 0.30
#